data_AF-A0A7J6UFF1-F1
#
_entry.id   AF-A0A7J6UFF1-F1
#
_cell.length_a   1.000
_cell.length_b   1.000
_cell.length_c   1.000
_cell.angle_alpha   90.00
_cell.angle_beta   90.00
_cell.angle_gamma   90.00
#
_symmetry.space_group_name_H-M   'P 1'
#
loop_
_entity.id
_entity.type
_entity.pdbx_description
1 polymer ?
#
loop_
_entity_poly.entity_id
_entity_poly.type
_entity_poly.pdbx_seq_one_letter_code
_entity_poly.pdbx_strand_id
1 'polypeptide(L)'
;DLGGVSADHLERLDEEGAQALASSNVVAVMLPGAQLYLKDTSPPIQLLRTKGVTMAVGSDLNPGSSPVHDLLTCATLSCIIQGLTIPEALLGVTKHAGQALGLPKAGWLALDGGSYADMVLIEPPVGEGCCIDAIIQHLGGHRVKAVVKDGTLVYSST
;
A
#
# COMPACT_ATOMS: atom_id res chain seq x y z
N ASP A 1 9.89 -24.11 -1.54
CA ASP A 1 8.98 -23.05 -2.02
C ASP A 1 7.55 -23.45 -1.65
N LEU A 2 6.79 -22.54 -1.05
CA LEU A 2 5.40 -22.76 -0.61
C LEU A 2 4.38 -22.08 -1.54
N GLY A 3 4.84 -21.31 -2.54
CA GLY A 3 3.96 -20.63 -3.51
C GLY A 3 3.19 -19.43 -2.95
N GLY A 4 3.65 -18.85 -1.84
CA GLY A 4 3.08 -17.62 -1.30
C GLY A 4 3.36 -16.43 -2.22
N VAL A 5 2.38 -15.55 -2.42
CA VAL A 5 2.52 -14.33 -3.25
C VAL A 5 2.94 -13.10 -2.42
N SER A 6 2.74 -13.15 -1.11
CA SER A 6 3.15 -12.11 -0.17
C SER A 6 3.61 -12.70 1.16
N ALA A 7 4.33 -11.90 1.93
CA ALA A 7 4.66 -12.14 3.33
C ALA A 7 4.41 -10.83 4.11
N ASP A 8 3.68 -10.93 5.20
CA ASP A 8 3.13 -9.77 5.91
C ASP A 8 3.86 -9.57 7.25
N HIS A 9 3.65 -8.42 7.91
CA HIS A 9 4.26 -8.04 9.20
C HIS A 9 5.76 -7.74 9.12
N LEU A 10 6.61 -8.77 9.06
CA LEU A 10 8.06 -8.68 8.80
C LEU A 10 8.92 -7.88 9.80
N GLU A 11 8.42 -7.57 11.00
CA GLU A 11 9.15 -6.81 12.03
C GLU A 11 10.43 -7.52 12.50
N ARG A 12 10.48 -8.84 12.36
CA ARG A 12 11.63 -9.69 12.72
C ARG A 12 12.31 -10.33 11.51
N LEU A 13 12.09 -9.79 10.32
CA LEU A 13 12.75 -10.25 9.10
C LEU A 13 14.26 -10.04 9.18
N ASP A 14 15.03 -11.07 8.83
CA ASP A 14 16.48 -11.02 8.73
C ASP A 14 16.95 -10.92 7.27
N GLU A 15 18.27 -10.87 7.07
CA GLU A 15 18.87 -10.71 5.75
C GLU A 15 18.62 -11.90 4.82
N GLU A 16 18.66 -13.13 5.37
CA GLU A 16 18.39 -14.34 4.62
C GLU A 16 16.93 -14.39 4.15
N GLY A 17 15.99 -14.04 5.04
CA GLY A 17 14.57 -13.91 4.72
C GLY A 17 14.34 -12.83 3.66
N ALA A 18 14.92 -11.65 3.81
CA ALA A 18 14.79 -10.58 2.80
C ALA A 18 15.33 -11.01 1.42
N GLN A 19 16.45 -11.74 1.39
CA GLN A 19 16.98 -12.31 0.16
C GLN A 19 16.03 -13.35 -0.44
N ALA A 20 15.42 -14.20 0.38
CA ALA A 20 14.47 -15.22 -0.08
C ALA A 20 13.20 -14.58 -0.68
N LEU A 21 12.68 -13.51 -0.07
CA LEU A 21 11.54 -12.75 -0.61
C LEU A 21 11.86 -12.18 -2.00
N ALA A 22 13.01 -11.52 -2.14
CA ALA A 22 13.46 -10.95 -3.41
C ALA A 22 13.61 -12.02 -4.50
N SER A 23 14.30 -13.13 -4.19
CA SER A 23 14.52 -14.21 -5.16
C SER A 23 13.26 -14.95 -5.56
N SER A 24 12.22 -14.92 -4.73
CA SER A 24 10.95 -15.63 -4.98
C SER A 24 9.84 -14.71 -5.49
N ASN A 25 10.13 -13.42 -5.73
CA ASN A 25 9.15 -12.39 -6.09
C ASN A 25 7.97 -12.29 -5.11
N VAL A 26 8.22 -12.57 -3.82
CA VAL A 26 7.21 -12.45 -2.77
C VAL A 26 7.14 -10.99 -2.33
N VAL A 27 5.94 -10.42 -2.30
CA VAL A 27 5.74 -9.03 -1.89
C VAL A 27 5.76 -8.92 -0.36
N ALA A 28 6.55 -7.99 0.16
CA ALA A 28 6.58 -7.65 1.58
C ALA A 28 5.44 -6.69 1.91
N VAL A 29 4.47 -7.10 2.75
CA VAL A 29 3.30 -6.26 3.09
C VAL A 29 3.49 -5.58 4.43
N MET A 30 3.57 -4.26 4.39
CA MET A 30 3.71 -3.41 5.57
C MET A 30 2.35 -3.15 6.22
N LEU A 31 2.28 -3.36 7.54
CA LEU A 31 1.06 -3.24 8.33
C LEU A 31 1.20 -2.20 9.46
N PRO A 32 1.30 -0.90 9.11
CA PRO A 32 1.63 0.15 10.09
C PRO A 32 0.54 0.37 11.14
N GLY A 33 -0.72 0.02 10.86
CA GLY A 33 -1.79 0.07 11.86
C GLY A 33 -1.54 -0.90 13.02
N ALA A 34 -1.12 -2.13 12.70
CA ALA A 34 -0.73 -3.13 13.69
C ALA A 34 0.49 -2.69 14.51
N GLN A 35 1.53 -2.22 13.82
CA GLN A 35 2.73 -1.70 14.47
C GLN A 35 2.39 -0.56 15.44
N LEU A 36 1.57 0.40 15.03
CA LEU A 36 1.16 1.53 15.85
C LEU A 36 0.41 1.09 17.11
N TYR A 37 -0.58 0.21 16.95
CA TYR A 37 -1.43 -0.24 18.05
C TYR A 37 -0.67 -1.09 19.07
N LEU A 38 0.18 -2.00 18.59
CA LEU A 38 0.99 -2.89 19.44
C LEU A 38 2.25 -2.20 19.98
N LYS A 39 2.58 -1.01 19.47
CA LYS A 39 3.82 -0.28 19.77
C LYS A 39 5.07 -1.12 19.45
N ASP A 40 5.01 -1.87 18.35
CA ASP A 40 6.10 -2.75 17.93
C ASP A 40 7.16 -1.96 17.13
N THR A 41 8.29 -2.61 16.88
CA THR A 41 9.37 -2.09 16.04
C THR A 41 9.00 -2.10 14.56
N SER A 42 9.55 -1.17 13.78
CA SER A 42 9.33 -1.13 12.34
C SER A 42 9.99 -2.33 11.63
N PRO A 43 9.38 -2.85 10.55
CA PRO A 43 10.06 -3.77 9.63
C PRO A 43 11.34 -3.15 9.07
N PRO A 44 12.33 -3.95 8.63
CA PRO A 44 13.62 -3.44 8.19
C PRO A 44 13.53 -2.87 6.76
N ILE A 45 12.85 -1.73 6.60
CA ILE A 45 12.57 -1.09 5.29
C ILE A 45 13.84 -0.88 4.47
N GLN A 46 14.93 -0.44 5.11
CA GLN A 46 16.18 -0.20 4.39
C GLN A 46 16.78 -1.51 3.85
N LEU A 47 16.68 -2.61 4.58
CA LEU A 47 17.11 -3.93 4.11
C LEU A 47 16.26 -4.40 2.93
N LEU A 48 14.93 -4.33 3.05
CA LEU A 48 13.99 -4.66 1.97
C LEU A 48 14.30 -3.86 0.70
N ARG A 49 14.51 -2.55 0.84
CA ARG A 49 14.90 -1.64 -0.25
C ARG A 49 16.23 -2.03 -0.87
N THR A 50 17.27 -2.27 -0.06
CA THR A 50 18.60 -2.67 -0.56
C THR A 50 18.59 -4.03 -1.26
N LYS A 51 17.73 -4.96 -0.84
CA LYS A 51 17.56 -6.27 -1.48
C LYS A 51 16.62 -6.24 -2.69
N GLY A 52 15.98 -5.10 -2.97
CA GLY A 52 15.05 -4.95 -4.09
C GLY A 52 13.72 -5.68 -3.90
N VAL A 53 13.30 -5.90 -2.65
CA VAL A 53 12.00 -6.52 -2.35
C VAL A 53 10.87 -5.53 -2.66
N THR A 54 9.87 -5.98 -3.39
CA THR A 54 8.64 -5.21 -3.61
C THR A 54 7.89 -5.04 -2.30
N MET A 55 7.49 -3.80 -1.97
CA MET A 55 6.77 -3.49 -0.73
C MET A 55 5.34 -3.03 -1.02
N ALA A 56 4.36 -3.67 -0.40
CA ALA A 56 2.95 -3.25 -0.38
C ALA A 56 2.57 -2.70 1.00
N VAL A 57 1.41 -2.04 1.09
CA VAL A 57 0.85 -1.54 2.35
C VAL A 57 -0.57 -2.06 2.49
N GLY A 58 -0.88 -2.61 3.66
CA GLY A 58 -2.23 -3.06 4.04
C GLY A 58 -2.70 -2.36 5.32
N SER A 59 -4.02 -2.32 5.52
CA SER A 59 -4.58 -1.81 6.78
C SER A 59 -4.47 -2.80 7.93
N ASP A 60 -4.40 -4.10 7.62
CA ASP A 60 -4.59 -5.18 8.59
C ASP A 60 -5.90 -5.02 9.40
N LEU A 61 -6.95 -4.40 8.83
CA LEU A 61 -8.13 -4.01 9.60
C LEU A 61 -8.69 -5.19 10.41
N ASN A 62 -8.52 -5.13 11.73
CA ASN A 62 -8.95 -6.17 12.65
C ASN A 62 -9.15 -5.58 14.06
N PRO A 63 -10.01 -6.19 14.89
CA PRO A 63 -10.39 -5.63 16.18
C PRO A 63 -9.30 -5.72 17.26
N GLY A 64 -8.28 -6.57 17.07
CA GLY A 64 -7.30 -6.91 18.09
C GLY A 64 -6.02 -6.11 18.01
N SER A 65 -5.50 -5.88 16.80
CA SER A 65 -4.21 -5.25 16.57
C SER A 65 -4.24 -4.09 15.58
N SER A 66 -5.25 -3.92 14.72
CA SER A 66 -5.28 -2.76 13.82
C SER A 66 -6.69 -2.23 13.59
N PRO A 67 -7.24 -1.44 14.53
CA PRO A 67 -8.53 -0.78 14.37
C PRO A 67 -8.43 0.48 13.48
N VAL A 68 -7.67 0.41 12.38
CA VAL A 68 -7.50 1.51 11.42
C VAL A 68 -8.32 1.22 10.16
N HIS A 69 -9.43 1.92 10.02
CA HIS A 69 -10.41 1.69 8.95
C HIS A 69 -10.07 2.30 7.59
N ASP A 70 -9.05 3.16 7.54
CA ASP A 70 -8.67 3.90 6.35
C ASP A 70 -7.32 3.43 5.82
N LEU A 71 -7.32 2.87 4.61
CA LEU A 71 -6.12 2.37 3.95
C LEU A 71 -5.12 3.50 3.65
N LEU A 72 -5.60 4.69 3.30
CA LEU A 72 -4.70 5.80 2.97
C LEU A 72 -4.04 6.37 4.24
N THR A 73 -4.74 6.40 5.37
CA THR A 73 -4.11 6.60 6.68
C THR A 73 -2.99 5.58 6.93
N CYS A 74 -3.18 4.30 6.60
CA CYS A 74 -2.09 3.31 6.69
C CYS A 74 -0.94 3.62 5.71
N ALA A 75 -1.22 4.09 4.50
CA ALA A 75 -0.18 4.54 3.57
C ALA A 75 0.65 5.69 4.19
N THR A 76 -0.01 6.71 4.76
CA THR A 76 0.65 7.80 5.49
C THR A 76 1.49 7.29 6.64
N LEU A 77 0.95 6.38 7.46
CA LEU A 77 1.66 5.81 8.60
C LEU A 77 2.90 5.02 8.15
N SER A 78 2.84 4.30 7.02
CA SER A 78 4.02 3.62 6.47
C SER A 78 5.16 4.60 6.17
N CYS A 79 4.85 5.84 5.79
CA CYS A 79 5.86 6.88 5.65
C CYS A 79 6.39 7.35 7.01
N ILE A 80 5.48 7.66 7.94
CA ILE A 80 5.82 8.29 9.22
C ILE A 80 6.59 7.36 10.15
N ILE A 81 6.11 6.11 10.33
CA ILE A 81 6.64 5.21 11.36
C ILE A 81 7.50 4.07 10.79
N GLN A 82 7.41 3.78 9.49
CA GLN A 82 8.23 2.72 8.86
C GLN A 82 9.34 3.28 7.95
N GLY A 83 9.18 4.49 7.41
CA GLY A 83 10.19 5.13 6.57
C GLY A 83 10.08 4.79 5.07
N LEU A 84 8.87 4.47 4.61
CA LEU A 84 8.56 4.50 3.17
C LEU A 84 8.55 5.95 2.68
N THR A 85 8.94 6.15 1.43
CA THR A 85 8.72 7.40 0.72
C THR A 85 7.28 7.50 0.21
N ILE A 86 6.79 8.71 -0.10
CA ILE A 86 5.44 8.92 -0.67
C ILE A 86 5.22 8.07 -1.95
N PRO A 87 6.15 8.01 -2.92
CA PRO A 87 6.01 7.12 -4.08
C PRO A 87 5.96 5.63 -3.71
N GLU A 88 6.76 5.17 -2.75
CA GLU A 88 6.72 3.79 -2.28
C GLU A 88 5.38 3.45 -1.64
N ALA A 89 4.83 4.33 -0.81
CA ALA A 89 3.52 4.14 -0.19
C ALA A 89 2.38 4.14 -1.23
N LEU A 90 2.42 5.05 -2.21
CA LEU A 90 1.43 5.10 -3.29
C LEU A 90 1.46 3.81 -4.13
N LEU A 91 2.65 3.35 -4.55
CA LEU A 91 2.81 2.06 -5.21
C LEU A 91 2.35 0.91 -4.30
N GLY A 92 2.62 1.04 -3.01
CA GLY A 92 2.31 0.07 -1.97
C GLY A 92 0.82 -0.22 -1.83
N VAL A 93 -0.04 0.78 -1.99
CA VAL A 93 -1.52 0.63 -1.99
C VAL A 93 -2.13 0.50 -3.38
N THR A 94 -1.30 0.41 -4.44
CA THR A 94 -1.76 0.28 -5.83
C THR A 94 -1.10 -0.91 -6.51
N LYS A 95 -0.10 -0.71 -7.37
CA LYS A 95 0.51 -1.76 -8.20
C LYS A 95 1.11 -2.89 -7.36
N HIS A 96 1.81 -2.58 -6.27
CA HIS A 96 2.43 -3.59 -5.42
C HIS A 96 1.38 -4.38 -4.62
N ALA A 97 0.28 -3.75 -4.20
CA ALA A 97 -0.85 -4.46 -3.60
C ALA A 97 -1.50 -5.43 -4.60
N GLY A 98 -1.65 -5.03 -5.86
CA GLY A 98 -2.11 -5.94 -6.93
C GLY A 98 -1.22 -7.18 -7.06
N GLN A 99 0.11 -7.00 -6.99
CA GLN A 99 1.08 -8.11 -6.99
C GLN A 99 0.95 -8.98 -5.74
N ALA A 100 0.82 -8.39 -4.55
CA ALA A 100 0.65 -9.11 -3.28
C ALA A 100 -0.62 -9.98 -3.25
N LEU A 101 -1.66 -9.58 -4.01
CA LEU A 101 -2.91 -10.33 -4.14
C LEU A 101 -2.88 -11.40 -5.25
N GLY A 102 -1.78 -11.53 -6.00
CA GLY A 102 -1.74 -12.38 -7.20
C GLY A 102 -2.60 -11.85 -8.35
N LEU A 103 -2.89 -10.54 -8.37
CA LEU A 103 -3.72 -9.84 -9.36
C LEU A 103 -2.87 -8.85 -10.16
N PRO A 104 -2.01 -9.32 -11.10
CA PRO A 104 -1.02 -8.46 -11.78
C PRO A 104 -1.64 -7.35 -12.65
N LYS A 105 -2.92 -7.46 -13.00
CA LYS A 105 -3.68 -6.44 -13.74
C LYS A 105 -4.28 -5.34 -12.85
N ALA A 106 -4.19 -5.46 -11.52
CA ALA A 106 -4.82 -4.52 -10.58
C ALA A 106 -3.84 -3.44 -10.10
N GLY A 107 -4.38 -2.29 -9.72
CA GLY A 107 -3.61 -1.21 -9.09
C GLY A 107 -2.80 -0.33 -10.05
N TRP A 108 -3.07 -0.38 -11.35
CA TRP A 108 -2.45 0.51 -12.33
C TRP A 108 -3.34 0.64 -13.57
N LEU A 109 -3.07 1.64 -14.41
CA LEU A 109 -3.84 1.91 -15.63
C LEU A 109 -3.00 1.71 -16.89
N ALA A 110 -3.55 0.98 -17.86
CA ALA A 110 -2.98 0.74 -19.17
C ALA A 110 -3.95 1.17 -20.27
N LEU A 111 -3.44 1.77 -21.35
CA LEU A 111 -4.27 2.19 -22.49
C LEU A 111 -4.62 1.04 -23.45
N ASP A 112 -3.90 -0.08 -23.36
CA ASP A 112 -3.99 -1.24 -24.24
C ASP A 112 -4.82 -2.40 -23.65
N GLY A 113 -5.50 -2.18 -22.53
CA GLY A 113 -6.25 -3.23 -21.81
C GLY A 113 -5.39 -4.17 -20.96
N GLY A 114 -4.10 -3.85 -20.77
CA GLY A 114 -3.16 -4.57 -19.92
C GLY A 114 -3.51 -4.57 -18.42
N SER A 115 -4.39 -3.67 -17.96
CA SER A 115 -4.84 -3.56 -16.58
C SER A 115 -6.37 -3.54 -16.47
N TYR A 116 -6.91 -3.67 -15.25
CA TYR A 116 -8.30 -3.34 -14.97
C TYR A 116 -8.50 -1.82 -15.07
N ALA A 117 -9.66 -1.40 -15.57
CA ALA A 117 -10.04 0.00 -15.66
C ALA A 117 -10.63 0.51 -14.34
N ASP A 118 -9.87 0.33 -13.26
CA ASP A 118 -10.23 0.70 -11.89
C ASP A 118 -9.51 1.97 -11.48
N MET A 119 -10.24 2.98 -11.05
CA MET A 119 -9.66 4.25 -10.62
C MET A 119 -10.49 4.93 -9.54
N VAL A 120 -9.82 5.73 -8.72
CA VAL A 120 -10.42 6.60 -7.72
C VAL A 120 -10.01 8.03 -8.02
N LEU A 121 -10.99 8.91 -8.15
CA LEU A 121 -10.74 10.35 -8.20
C LEU A 121 -10.82 10.90 -6.78
N ILE A 122 -9.70 11.46 -6.31
CA ILE A 122 -9.60 12.08 -4.99
C ILE A 122 -9.42 13.58 -5.19
N GLU A 123 -10.25 14.37 -4.53
CA GLU A 123 -10.03 15.82 -4.44
C GLU A 123 -9.00 16.10 -3.35
N PRO A 124 -7.92 16.84 -3.67
CA PRO A 124 -6.95 17.24 -2.66
C PRO A 124 -7.60 18.15 -1.61
N PRO A 125 -7.06 18.20 -0.39
CA PRO A 125 -7.52 19.14 0.62
C PRO A 125 -7.48 20.59 0.14
N VAL A 126 -8.33 21.43 0.73
CA VAL A 126 -8.48 22.83 0.32
C VAL A 126 -7.13 23.56 0.44
N GLY A 127 -6.67 24.12 -0.68
CA GLY A 127 -5.41 24.86 -0.76
C GLY A 127 -4.21 24.02 -1.23
N GLU A 128 -4.37 22.71 -1.43
CA GLU A 128 -3.33 21.84 -1.98
C GLU A 128 -3.50 21.61 -3.49
N GLY A 129 -2.38 21.37 -4.17
CA GLY A 129 -2.36 21.03 -5.60
C GLY A 129 -2.75 19.57 -5.87
N CYS A 130 -3.05 19.26 -7.12
CA CYS A 130 -3.25 17.88 -7.58
C CYS A 130 -1.89 17.17 -7.71
N CYS A 131 -1.34 16.70 -6.59
CA CYS A 131 -0.10 15.92 -6.54
C CYS A 131 -0.26 14.65 -5.68
N ILE A 132 0.68 13.73 -5.81
CA ILE A 132 0.68 12.47 -5.05
C ILE A 132 0.87 12.70 -3.55
N ASP A 133 1.55 13.78 -3.16
CA ASP A 133 1.76 14.18 -1.78
C ASP A 133 0.42 14.43 -1.09
N ALA A 134 -0.49 15.15 -1.75
CA ALA A 134 -1.84 15.44 -1.26
C ALA A 134 -2.71 14.19 -1.07
N ILE A 135 -2.35 13.06 -1.69
CA ILE A 135 -3.02 11.76 -1.50
C ILE A 135 -2.49 11.06 -0.25
N ILE A 136 -1.18 11.09 -0.01
CA ILE A 136 -0.52 10.24 0.99
C ILE A 136 -0.23 10.96 2.31
N GLN A 137 -0.08 12.29 2.34
CA GLN A 137 0.43 12.98 3.53
C GLN A 137 -0.60 13.17 4.66
N HIS A 138 -1.88 12.92 4.40
CA HIS A 138 -2.97 13.21 5.34
C HIS A 138 -3.41 11.97 6.11
N LEU A 139 -3.48 12.08 7.44
CA LEU A 139 -4.12 11.07 8.28
C LEU A 139 -5.64 11.30 8.26
N GLY A 140 -6.31 10.59 7.34
CA GLY A 140 -7.73 10.74 7.05
C GLY A 140 -8.03 12.01 6.23
N GLY A 141 -9.32 12.27 6.01
CA GLY A 141 -9.77 13.48 5.32
C GLY A 141 -9.69 13.44 3.80
N HIS A 142 -9.37 12.29 3.20
CA HIS A 142 -9.41 12.14 1.74
C HIS A 142 -10.85 12.23 1.22
N ARG A 143 -11.03 13.03 0.17
CA ARG A 143 -12.34 13.32 -0.40
C ARG A 143 -12.48 12.60 -1.73
N VAL A 144 -12.99 11.36 -1.68
CA VAL A 144 -13.29 10.59 -2.88
C VAL A 144 -14.45 11.26 -3.63
N LYS A 145 -14.17 11.69 -4.88
CA LYS A 145 -15.14 12.32 -5.79
C LYS A 145 -15.80 11.32 -6.73
N ALA A 146 -15.06 10.31 -7.14
CA ALA A 146 -15.58 9.27 -8.00
C ALA A 146 -14.81 7.96 -7.79
N VAL A 147 -15.50 6.85 -8.01
CA VAL A 147 -14.90 5.52 -8.14
C VAL A 147 -15.39 4.91 -9.44
N VAL A 148 -14.45 4.43 -10.24
CA VAL A 148 -14.70 3.68 -11.47
C VAL A 148 -14.20 2.26 -11.23
N LYS A 149 -15.03 1.28 -11.56
CA LYS A 149 -14.73 -0.15 -11.48
C LYS A 149 -15.00 -0.76 -12.85
N ASP A 150 -14.01 -1.45 -13.41
CA ASP A 150 -14.08 -2.06 -14.74
C ASP A 150 -14.61 -1.09 -15.82
N GLY A 151 -14.15 0.17 -15.76
CA GLY A 151 -14.54 1.23 -16.68
C GLY A 151 -15.93 1.83 -16.44
N THR A 152 -16.66 1.36 -15.43
CA THR A 152 -17.99 1.86 -15.06
C THR A 152 -17.91 2.76 -13.84
N LEU A 153 -18.49 3.96 -13.90
CA LEU A 153 -18.63 4.83 -12.74
C LEU A 153 -19.59 4.20 -11.72
N VAL A 154 -19.08 3.80 -10.56
CA VAL A 154 -19.85 3.11 -9.50
C VAL A 154 -20.15 4.00 -8.29
N TYR A 155 -19.43 5.12 -8.15
CA TYR A 155 -19.68 6.13 -7.13
C TYR A 155 -19.32 7.51 -7.66
N SER A 156 -20.10 8.52 -7.27
CA SER A 156 -19.75 9.93 -7.44
C SER A 156 -20.34 10.74 -6.29
N SER A 157 -19.54 11.62 -5.70
CA SER A 157 -20.03 12.63 -4.77
C SER A 157 -20.45 13.88 -5.55
N THR A 158 -21.67 14.35 -5.33
CA THR A 158 -22.13 15.68 -5.79
C THR A 158 -21.34 16.80 -5.14
#